data_AF-A0A918I431-F1
#
_entry.id   AF-A0A918I431-F1
#
_cell.length_a   1.000
_cell.length_b   1.000
_cell.length_c   1.000
_cell.angle_alpha   90.00
_cell.angle_beta   90.00
_cell.angle_gamma   90.00
#
_symmetry.space_group_name_H-M   'P 1'
#
loop_
_entity.id
_entity.type
_entity.pdbx_description
1 polymer ?
#
loop_
_entity_poly.entity_id
_entity_poly.type
_entity_poly.pdbx_seq_one_letter_code
_entity_poly.pdbx_strand_id
1 'polypeptide(L)'
;MSADEAVEQAGEAARARKRLERTRVEMVRAYAETTGCRRRFLLGYFGEPYEAPCGSCDVCEAAAGDAPVADGTPLAGRADAKSPRSADVAGGAGGAGDGRAPDTAGSPFGAGARVRHREWGDGSVLSEEGDRVTVLFDTMGYRTLSLPAVAGGDLLSVLERPGG
;
A
#
# COMPACT_ATOMS: atom_id res chain seq x y z
N MET A 1 11.68 35.45 7.38
CA MET A 1 11.81 34.15 8.06
C MET A 1 13.13 34.11 8.76
N SER A 2 13.11 34.18 10.08
CA SER A 2 14.31 34.04 10.90
C SER A 2 14.74 32.56 10.94
N ALA A 3 15.98 32.32 11.37
CA ALA A 3 16.46 30.96 11.61
C ALA A 3 15.61 30.25 12.68
N ASP A 4 15.15 30.97 13.70
CA ASP A 4 14.30 30.43 14.77
C ASP A 4 12.92 30.01 14.25
N GLU A 5 12.28 30.82 13.40
CA GLU A 5 11.00 30.49 12.77
C GLU A 5 11.11 29.23 11.90
N ALA A 6 12.22 29.06 11.17
CA ALA A 6 12.45 27.88 10.36
C ALA A 6 12.64 26.61 11.21
N VAL A 7 13.31 26.72 12.36
CA VAL A 7 13.49 25.60 13.31
C VAL A 7 12.16 25.20 13.95
N GLU A 8 11.34 26.18 14.33
CA GLU A 8 10.02 25.92 14.89
C GLU A 8 9.11 25.21 13.88
N GLN A 9 9.04 25.71 12.64
CA GLN A 9 8.25 25.10 11.57
C GLN A 9 8.70 23.67 11.24
N ALA A 10 10.01 23.41 11.21
CA ALA A 10 10.55 22.06 11.02
C ALA A 10 10.18 21.13 12.19
N GLY A 11 10.22 21.64 13.42
CA GLY A 11 9.80 20.94 14.63
C GLY A 11 8.32 20.54 14.61
N GLU A 12 7.44 21.45 14.17
CA GLU A 12 6.02 21.18 14.01
C GLU A 12 5.74 20.12 12.95
N ALA A 13 6.38 20.23 11.78
CA ALA A 13 6.25 19.26 10.70
C ALA A 13 6.72 17.86 11.16
N ALA A 14 7.82 17.77 11.90
CA ALA A 14 8.31 16.50 12.45
C ALA A 14 7.32 15.90 13.48
N ARG A 15 6.73 16.73 14.35
CA ARG A 15 5.71 16.28 15.32
C ARG A 15 4.43 15.81 14.62
N ALA A 16 4.01 16.49 13.55
CA ALA A 16 2.87 16.09 12.74
C ALA A 16 3.11 14.74 12.06
N ARG A 17 4.28 14.55 11.43
CA ARG A 17 4.68 13.26 10.84
C ARG A 17 4.68 12.14 11.87
N LYS A 18 5.29 12.37 13.04
CA LYS A 18 5.34 11.38 14.13
C LYS A 18 3.95 10.98 14.62
N ARG A 19 2.99 11.91 14.65
CA ARG A 19 1.59 11.59 15.00
C ARG A 19 0.96 10.64 13.98
N LEU A 20 1.11 10.92 12.69
CA LEU A 20 0.58 10.08 11.61
C LEU A 20 1.21 8.67 11.60
N GLU A 21 2.53 8.60 11.76
CA GLU A 21 3.27 7.33 11.83
C GLU A 21 2.79 6.47 13.00
N ARG A 22 2.59 7.10 14.18
CA ARG A 22 2.05 6.40 15.35
C ARG A 22 0.66 5.84 15.09
N THR A 23 -0.24 6.65 14.52
CA THR A 23 -1.59 6.18 14.17
C THR A 23 -1.54 5.00 13.20
N ARG A 24 -0.65 5.03 12.20
CA ARG A 24 -0.48 3.91 11.27
C ARG A 24 -0.03 2.62 11.98
N VAL A 25 0.94 2.71 12.89
CA VAL A 25 1.40 1.55 13.69
C VAL A 25 0.27 1.01 14.58
N GLU A 26 -0.48 1.90 15.23
CA GLU A 26 -1.65 1.52 16.03
C GLU A 26 -2.69 0.76 15.20
N MET A 27 -2.96 1.17 13.96
CA MET A 27 -3.87 0.46 13.06
C MET A 27 -3.37 -0.95 12.71
N VAL A 28 -2.09 -1.09 12.34
CA VAL A 28 -1.51 -2.41 12.02
C VAL A 28 -1.50 -3.32 13.24
N ARG A 29 -1.22 -2.76 14.42
CA ARG A 29 -1.28 -3.49 15.69
C ARG A 29 -2.69 -4.00 15.99
N ALA A 30 -3.71 -3.14 15.86
CA ALA A 30 -5.10 -3.54 16.04
C ALA A 30 -5.52 -4.66 15.07
N TYR A 31 -5.07 -4.61 13.81
CA TYR A 31 -5.26 -5.70 12.87
C TYR A 31 -4.59 -6.99 13.34
N ALA A 32 -3.31 -6.94 13.73
CA ALA A 32 -2.54 -8.10 14.16
C ALA A 32 -3.17 -8.78 15.41
N GLU A 33 -3.64 -7.99 16.36
CA GLU A 33 -4.26 -8.41 17.62
C GLU A 33 -5.75 -8.77 17.50
N THR A 34 -6.32 -8.74 16.29
CA THR A 34 -7.73 -9.07 16.07
C THR A 34 -8.03 -10.52 16.47
N THR A 35 -8.99 -10.69 17.38
CA THR A 35 -9.48 -12.00 17.86
C THR A 35 -10.74 -12.50 17.14
N GLY A 36 -11.30 -11.69 16.23
CA GLY A 36 -12.43 -12.06 15.39
C GLY A 36 -12.04 -12.30 13.92
N CYS A 37 -13.02 -12.43 13.05
CA CYS A 37 -12.78 -12.58 11.61
C CYS A 37 -11.97 -11.39 11.07
N ARG A 38 -10.73 -11.64 10.61
CA ARG A 38 -9.83 -10.59 10.09
C ARG A 38 -10.40 -9.86 8.87
N ARG A 39 -11.15 -10.54 8.02
CA ARG A 39 -11.82 -9.93 6.86
C ARG A 39 -12.83 -8.86 7.29
N ARG A 40 -13.61 -9.13 8.35
CA ARG A 40 -14.54 -8.14 8.92
C ARG A 40 -13.80 -6.91 9.44
N PHE A 41 -12.67 -7.10 10.12
CA PHE A 41 -11.85 -5.99 10.63
C PHE A 41 -11.33 -5.10 9.50
N LEU A 42 -10.73 -5.70 8.45
CA LEU A 42 -10.17 -4.96 7.32
C LEU A 42 -11.24 -4.18 6.55
N LEU A 43 -12.37 -4.82 6.24
CA LEU A 43 -13.46 -4.17 5.51
C LEU A 43 -14.09 -3.05 6.36
N GLY A 44 -14.26 -3.27 7.66
CA GLY A 44 -14.74 -2.24 8.58
C GLY A 44 -13.82 -1.00 8.64
N TYR A 45 -12.51 -1.18 8.54
CA TYR A 45 -11.55 -0.07 8.47
C TYR A 45 -11.75 0.81 7.20
N PHE A 46 -12.12 0.20 6.07
CA PHE A 46 -12.45 0.91 4.83
C PHE A 46 -13.92 1.36 4.75
N GLY A 47 -14.72 1.13 5.80
CA GLY A 47 -16.14 1.48 5.82
C GLY A 47 -17.03 0.53 5.01
N GLU A 48 -16.51 -0.63 4.63
CA GLU A 48 -17.25 -1.66 3.90
C GLU A 48 -17.95 -2.61 4.89
N PRO A 49 -19.29 -2.74 4.86
CA PRO A 49 -20.00 -3.65 5.75
C PRO A 49 -19.70 -5.11 5.37
N TYR A 50 -19.47 -5.94 6.38
CA TYR A 50 -19.23 -7.38 6.19
C TYR A 50 -19.78 -8.21 7.34
N GLU A 51 -20.54 -9.25 6.99
CA GLU A 51 -21.04 -10.22 7.94
C GLU A 51 -20.05 -11.40 8.08
N ALA A 52 -19.61 -11.65 9.31
CA ALA A 52 -18.66 -12.70 9.65
C ALA A 52 -19.41 -14.02 9.95
N PRO A 53 -18.78 -15.20 9.80
CA PRO A 53 -17.35 -15.44 9.54
C PRO A 53 -16.98 -15.55 8.04
N CYS A 54 -15.72 -15.30 7.72
CA CYS A 54 -15.20 -15.45 6.35
C CYS A 54 -14.74 -16.86 5.99
N GLY A 55 -14.52 -17.73 6.98
CA GLY A 55 -14.12 -19.12 6.80
C GLY A 55 -12.69 -19.36 6.27
N SER A 56 -11.95 -18.31 5.90
CA SER A 56 -10.66 -18.43 5.21
C SER A 56 -9.56 -17.50 5.76
N CYS A 57 -9.73 -16.99 6.99
CA CYS A 57 -8.64 -16.30 7.69
C CYS A 57 -8.19 -17.15 8.85
N ASP A 58 -6.93 -17.01 9.25
CA ASP A 58 -6.30 -17.69 10.38
C ASP A 58 -7.18 -17.80 11.63
N VAL A 59 -7.84 -16.71 12.04
CA VAL A 59 -8.74 -16.73 13.22
C VAL A 59 -9.98 -17.59 12.99
N CYS A 60 -10.59 -17.54 11.81
CA CYS A 60 -11.73 -18.38 11.47
C CYS A 60 -11.33 -19.85 11.31
N GLU A 61 -10.14 -20.11 10.77
CA GLU A 61 -9.60 -21.46 10.60
C GLU A 61 -9.26 -22.11 11.94
N ALA A 62 -8.66 -21.37 12.87
CA ALA A 62 -8.41 -21.84 14.23
C ALA A 62 -9.71 -22.21 14.96
N ALA A 63 -10.72 -21.34 14.90
CA ALA A 63 -12.02 -21.58 15.53
C ALA A 63 -12.75 -22.82 14.97
N ALA A 64 -12.53 -23.17 13.70
CA ALA A 64 -13.10 -24.38 13.11
C ALA A 64 -12.45 -25.68 13.63
N GLY A 65 -11.19 -25.61 14.09
CA GLY A 65 -10.49 -26.74 14.72
C GLY A 65 -10.84 -26.96 16.19
N ASP A 66 -11.29 -25.91 16.89
CA ASP A 66 -11.63 -25.93 18.31
C ASP A 66 -13.13 -26.18 18.60
N ALA A 67 -13.97 -26.26 17.56
CA ALA A 67 -15.39 -26.55 17.75
C ALA A 67 -15.56 -27.98 18.31
N PRO A 68 -16.32 -28.18 19.41
CA PRO A 68 -16.67 -29.52 19.86
C PRO A 68 -17.41 -30.21 18.72
N VAL A 69 -16.93 -31.39 18.33
CA VAL A 69 -17.60 -32.26 17.36
C VAL A 69 -18.98 -32.64 17.90
N ALA A 70 -20.00 -31.86 17.55
CA ALA A 70 -21.38 -32.27 17.73
C ALA A 70 -21.65 -33.38 16.71
N ASP A 71 -22.05 -34.56 17.20
CA ASP A 71 -22.42 -35.70 16.38
C ASP A 71 -23.41 -35.29 15.27
N GLY A 72 -23.01 -35.52 14.02
CA GLY A 72 -23.96 -35.92 12.98
C GLY A 72 -24.61 -34.85 12.09
N THR A 73 -24.00 -33.69 11.83
CA THR A 73 -24.39 -32.89 10.65
C THR A 73 -23.15 -32.36 9.91
N PRO A 74 -22.87 -32.82 8.68
CA PRO A 74 -21.79 -32.23 7.90
C PRO A 74 -22.20 -30.81 7.49
N LEU A 75 -21.58 -29.79 8.10
CA LEU A 75 -21.61 -28.45 7.54
C LEU A 75 -20.79 -28.47 6.24
N ALA A 76 -21.55 -28.35 5.16
CA ALA A 76 -21.18 -28.18 3.77
C ALA A 76 -19.75 -27.72 3.49
N GLY A 77 -19.03 -28.57 2.75
CA GLY A 77 -18.48 -28.18 1.45
C GLY A 77 -17.37 -27.14 1.45
N ARG A 78 -16.17 -27.60 1.06
CA ARG A 78 -15.21 -26.78 0.34
C ARG A 78 -15.96 -26.04 -0.77
N ALA A 79 -16.09 -24.73 -0.66
CA ALA A 79 -16.53 -23.89 -1.75
C ALA A 79 -15.30 -23.18 -2.30
N ASP A 80 -14.80 -23.68 -3.42
CA ASP A 80 -14.15 -22.87 -4.43
C ASP A 80 -15.10 -21.72 -4.84
N ALA A 81 -15.17 -20.67 -4.02
CA ALA A 81 -15.86 -19.44 -4.36
C ALA A 81 -14.85 -18.49 -4.98
N LYS A 82 -14.67 -18.67 -6.29
CA LYS A 82 -14.28 -17.59 -7.21
C LYS A 82 -14.99 -16.31 -6.76
N SER A 83 -14.23 -15.32 -6.32
CA SER A 83 -14.72 -13.95 -6.11
C SER A 83 -15.59 -13.58 -7.33
N PRO A 84 -16.90 -13.31 -7.16
CA PRO A 84 -17.68 -12.85 -8.29
C PRO A 84 -17.12 -11.47 -8.63
N ARG A 85 -16.36 -11.41 -9.72
CA ARG A 85 -16.14 -10.15 -10.41
C ARG A 85 -17.52 -9.56 -10.68
N SER A 86 -17.67 -8.34 -10.21
CA SER A 86 -18.74 -7.40 -10.50
C SER A 86 -19.32 -7.56 -11.92
N ALA A 87 -20.60 -7.86 -11.98
CA ALA A 87 -21.52 -7.57 -13.07
C ALA A 87 -22.76 -6.99 -12.36
N ASP A 88 -23.26 -5.79 -12.65
CA ASP A 88 -23.40 -5.16 -13.96
C ASP A 88 -23.15 -3.65 -13.91
N VAL A 89 -22.53 -3.16 -15.00
CA VAL A 89 -22.57 -1.77 -15.45
C VAL A 89 -23.50 -1.67 -16.66
N ALA A 90 -24.42 -0.71 -16.64
CA ALA A 90 -25.01 -0.02 -17.80
C ALA A 90 -25.92 1.10 -17.27
N GLY A 91 -25.87 2.38 -17.64
CA GLY A 91 -25.15 3.22 -18.60
C GLY A 91 -25.73 4.65 -18.42
N GLY A 92 -25.23 5.76 -18.91
CA GLY A 92 -24.08 6.13 -19.75
C GLY A 92 -24.17 7.65 -20.04
N ALA A 93 -23.25 8.10 -20.89
CA ALA A 93 -23.19 9.38 -21.61
C ALA A 93 -22.34 10.54 -21.03
N GLY A 94 -21.30 10.89 -21.80
CA GLY A 94 -20.88 12.29 -21.97
C GLY A 94 -19.38 12.55 -21.90
N GLY A 95 -18.75 12.78 -23.05
CA GLY A 95 -17.60 13.68 -23.14
C GLY A 95 -16.27 13.04 -23.53
N ALA A 96 -15.96 13.10 -24.83
CA ALA A 96 -14.60 13.03 -25.32
C ALA A 96 -13.80 14.19 -24.72
N GLY A 97 -12.81 13.86 -23.90
CA GLY A 97 -11.80 14.77 -23.40
C GLY A 97 -10.46 14.06 -23.49
N ASP A 98 -9.75 14.35 -24.57
CA ASP A 98 -8.34 14.06 -24.83
C ASP A 98 -7.46 14.73 -23.77
N GLY A 99 -7.50 14.22 -22.55
CA GLY A 99 -6.49 14.49 -21.53
C GLY A 99 -5.28 13.60 -21.78
N ARG A 100 -4.45 13.99 -22.74
CA ARG A 100 -3.06 13.49 -22.86
C ARG A 100 -2.45 13.53 -21.45
N ALA A 101 -2.24 12.35 -20.85
CA ALA A 101 -1.37 12.25 -19.69
C ALA A 101 -0.07 12.97 -20.09
N PRO A 102 0.43 13.94 -19.29
CA PRO A 102 1.65 14.61 -19.65
C PRO A 102 2.68 13.51 -19.80
N ASP A 103 3.26 13.44 -20.99
CA ASP A 103 4.40 12.59 -21.20
C ASP A 103 5.45 13.09 -20.21
N THR A 104 5.67 12.35 -19.14
CA THR A 104 6.93 12.45 -18.40
C THR A 104 8.03 11.77 -19.23
N ALA A 105 8.05 12.06 -20.52
CA ALA A 105 9.17 11.81 -21.42
C ALA A 105 10.26 12.81 -21.05
N GLY A 106 10.94 12.54 -19.94
CA GLY A 106 12.00 13.41 -19.45
C GLY A 106 12.47 13.13 -18.04
N SER A 107 11.69 12.43 -17.21
CA SER A 107 12.17 12.14 -15.86
C SER A 107 13.03 10.88 -15.82
N PRO A 108 14.22 10.91 -15.18
CA PRO A 108 15.12 9.76 -15.12
C PRO A 108 14.51 8.54 -14.40
N PHE A 109 13.46 8.71 -13.59
CA PHE A 109 12.87 7.66 -12.76
C PHE A 109 11.40 7.39 -13.08
N GLY A 110 11.09 7.15 -14.36
CA GLY A 110 9.76 6.70 -14.77
C GLY A 110 9.29 5.47 -13.96
N ALA A 111 7.99 5.42 -13.65
CA ALA A 111 7.40 4.29 -12.94
C ALA A 111 7.73 2.95 -13.64
N GLY A 112 8.25 1.99 -12.88
CA GLY A 112 8.76 0.72 -13.39
C GLY A 112 10.26 0.68 -13.70
N ALA A 113 10.99 1.80 -13.62
CA ALA A 113 12.46 1.79 -13.80
C ALA A 113 13.16 0.90 -12.77
N ARG A 114 14.14 0.10 -13.19
CA ARG A 114 15.06 -0.59 -12.27
C ARG A 114 16.16 0.37 -11.87
N VAL A 115 16.42 0.42 -10.57
CA VAL A 115 17.39 1.32 -9.97
C VAL A 115 18.26 0.58 -8.95
N ARG A 116 19.47 1.07 -8.73
CA ARG A 116 20.37 0.62 -7.66
C ARG A 116 20.66 1.77 -6.72
N HIS A 117 20.41 1.56 -5.43
CA HIS A 117 20.84 2.47 -4.38
C HIS A 117 22.12 1.98 -3.73
N ARG A 118 23.06 2.88 -3.44
CA ARG A 118 24.37 2.52 -2.87
C ARG A 118 24.28 1.75 -1.56
N GLU A 119 23.31 2.09 -0.71
CA GLU A 119 23.14 1.48 0.61
C GLU A 119 22.08 0.38 0.67
N TRP A 120 21.12 0.38 -0.26
CA TRP A 120 19.93 -0.48 -0.18
C TRP A 120 19.83 -1.47 -1.34
N GLY A 121 20.78 -1.44 -2.26
CA GLY A 121 20.83 -2.37 -3.38
C GLY A 121 19.75 -2.08 -4.42
N ASP A 122 19.28 -3.14 -5.06
CA ASP A 122 18.43 -3.04 -6.23
C ASP A 122 16.95 -2.84 -5.86
N GLY A 123 16.25 -2.10 -6.71
CA GLY A 123 14.84 -1.82 -6.54
C GLY A 123 14.15 -1.40 -7.82
N SER A 124 12.84 -1.23 -7.72
CA SER A 124 11.98 -0.75 -8.80
C SER A 124 11.25 0.52 -8.38
N VAL A 125 11.20 1.51 -9.26
CA VAL A 125 10.45 2.75 -9.02
C VAL A 125 8.96 2.43 -9.09
N LEU A 126 8.21 2.70 -8.01
CA LEU A 126 6.76 2.56 -7.97
C LEU A 126 6.06 3.82 -8.49
N SER A 127 6.51 4.99 -8.03
CA SER A 127 5.98 6.28 -8.45
C SER A 127 7.03 7.36 -8.37
N GLU A 128 6.84 8.39 -9.19
CA GLU A 128 7.57 9.64 -9.11
C GLU A 128 6.55 10.77 -8.97
N GLU A 129 6.68 11.54 -7.90
CA GLU A 129 5.77 12.62 -7.54
C GLU A 129 6.58 13.90 -7.30
N GLY A 130 6.56 14.81 -8.27
CA GLY A 130 7.14 16.15 -8.14
C GLY A 130 8.64 16.15 -7.87
N ASP A 131 9.02 16.25 -6.60
CA ASP A 131 10.41 16.30 -6.11
C ASP A 131 10.84 14.99 -5.41
N ARG A 132 10.04 13.93 -5.51
CA ARG A 132 10.28 12.65 -4.83
C ARG A 132 10.07 11.45 -5.74
N VAL A 133 10.82 10.39 -5.44
CA VAL A 133 10.68 9.08 -6.06
C VAL A 133 10.46 8.02 -4.98
N THR A 134 9.47 7.16 -5.17
CA THR A 134 9.24 6.00 -4.31
C THR A 134 9.76 4.75 -4.99
N VAL A 135 10.71 4.09 -4.33
CA VAL A 135 11.37 2.87 -4.80
C VAL A 135 11.02 1.71 -3.87
N LEU A 136 10.64 0.57 -4.44
CA LEU A 136 10.58 -0.71 -3.74
C LEU A 136 11.92 -1.42 -3.90
N PHE A 137 12.71 -1.48 -2.84
CA PHE A 137 13.97 -2.21 -2.80
C PHE A 137 13.73 -3.68 -2.46
N ASP A 138 14.45 -4.57 -3.15
CA ASP A 138 14.23 -6.02 -3.12
C ASP A 138 14.39 -6.60 -1.70
N THR A 139 15.28 -6.02 -0.87
CA THR A 139 15.57 -6.48 0.50
C THR A 139 15.07 -5.56 1.62
N MET A 140 14.85 -4.27 1.31
CA MET A 140 14.56 -3.23 2.31
C MET A 140 13.12 -2.69 2.26
N GLY A 141 12.34 -3.10 1.26
CA GLY A 141 10.97 -2.63 1.07
C GLY A 141 10.90 -1.21 0.50
N TYR A 142 9.80 -0.50 0.76
CA TYR A 142 9.56 0.81 0.16
C TYR A 142 10.36 1.94 0.82
N ARG A 143 10.90 2.85 0.00
CA ARG A 143 11.59 4.07 0.42
C ARG A 143 11.18 5.23 -0.48
N THR A 144 11.01 6.39 0.13
CA THR A 144 10.75 7.65 -0.59
C THR A 144 12.01 8.50 -0.51
N LEU A 145 12.56 8.84 -1.67
CA LEU A 145 13.78 9.61 -1.81
C LEU A 145 13.47 10.95 -2.46
N SER A 146 14.21 11.99 -2.07
CA SER A 146 14.12 13.30 -2.70
C SER A 146 14.91 13.28 -4.01
N LEU A 147 14.28 13.69 -5.12
CA LEU A 147 14.92 13.82 -6.43
C LEU A 147 16.12 14.77 -6.41
N PRO A 148 16.07 15.95 -5.76
CA PRO A 148 17.27 16.78 -5.55
C PRO A 148 18.42 16.06 -4.86
N ALA A 149 18.16 15.24 -3.85
CA ALA A 149 19.20 14.47 -3.15
C ALA A 149 19.78 13.36 -4.03
N VAL A 150 18.94 12.72 -4.84
CA VAL A 150 19.32 11.68 -5.80
C VAL A 150 20.07 12.25 -7.01
N ALA A 151 19.72 13.46 -7.48
CA ALA A 151 20.40 14.13 -8.58
C ALA A 151 21.74 14.75 -8.14
N GLY A 152 21.82 15.20 -6.89
CA GLY A 152 23.01 15.85 -6.32
C GLY A 152 24.04 14.89 -5.71
N GLY A 153 23.67 13.64 -5.43
CA GLY A 153 24.58 12.60 -4.93
C GLY A 153 24.38 11.32 -5.72
N ASP A 154 25.45 10.55 -5.95
CA ASP A 154 25.41 9.24 -6.63
C ASP A 154 24.72 8.16 -5.76
N LEU A 155 23.49 8.47 -5.31
CA LEU A 155 22.70 7.69 -4.39
C LEU A 155 21.85 6.68 -5.14
N LEU A 156 21.31 7.03 -6.31
CA LEU A 156 20.42 6.17 -7.10
C LEU A 156 20.85 6.14 -8.57
N SER A 157 21.26 4.98 -9.06
CA SER A 157 21.63 4.76 -10.46
C SER A 157 20.52 4.02 -11.19
N VAL A 158 20.10 4.50 -12.37
CA VAL A 158 19.13 3.79 -13.22
C VAL A 158 19.85 2.64 -13.92
N LEU A 159 19.38 1.41 -13.66
CA LEU A 159 19.87 0.20 -14.32
C LEU A 159 19.11 -0.07 -15.62
N GLU A 160 17.78 0.05 -15.59
CA GLU A 160 16.91 -0.19 -16.74
C GLU A 160 15.73 0.78 -16.72
N ARG A 161 15.32 1.25 -17.89
CA ARG A 161 14.16 2.14 -18.05
C ARG A 161 12.88 1.32 -18.27
N PRO A 162 11.72 1.82 -17.83
CA PRO A 162 10.46 1.12 -18.04
C PRO A 162 10.18 0.99 -19.54
N GLY A 163 9.93 -0.23 -20.00
CA GLY A 163 9.62 -0.54 -21.41
C GLY A 163 10.82 -0.83 -22.33
N GLY A 164 12.00 -1.12 -21.76
CA GLY A 164 13.15 -1.71 -22.48
C GLY A 164 12.99 -3.20 -22.75
#